data_AF-A0A1C5T6I3-F1
#
_entry.id   AF-A0A1C5T6I3-F1
#
_cell.length_a   1.000
_cell.length_b   1.000
_cell.length_c   1.000
_cell.angle_alpha   90.00
_cell.angle_beta   90.00
_cell.angle_gamma   90.00
#
_symmetry.space_group_name_H-M   'P 1'
#
loop_
_entity.id
_entity.type
_entity.pdbx_description
1 polymer ?
#
loop_
_entity_poly.entity_id
_entity_poly.type
_entity_poly.pdbx_seq_one_letter_code
_entity_poly.pdbx_strand_id
1 'polypeptide(L)'
;MNIMADRIKSLRLEKGISQQELSENIGIGRSTLANYEQGKREPNMETLELFADFFNVDMNYLTGYSNIRNINKLLATLHIPCDYWPDEDDDTRVEKFLSLQNAIEQKNFENNFSKKEQVIRTIRKASDNMTDEDLDKMIELLSVAFKEAFNKK
;
A
#
# COMPACT_ATOMS: atom_id res chain seq x y z
N MET A 1 10.43 -11.47 -13.99
CA MET A 1 9.16 -10.76 -13.70
C MET A 1 9.35 -9.34 -14.20
N ASN A 2 8.48 -8.85 -15.09
CA ASN A 2 8.61 -7.51 -15.67
C ASN A 2 7.57 -6.61 -15.01
N ILE A 3 8.04 -5.75 -14.08
CA ILE A 3 7.18 -4.92 -13.23
C ILE A 3 6.25 -4.02 -14.06
N MET A 4 6.77 -3.44 -15.15
CA MET A 4 5.99 -2.59 -16.04
C MET A 4 4.87 -3.38 -16.74
N ALA A 5 5.18 -4.56 -17.28
CA ALA A 5 4.19 -5.44 -17.88
C ALA A 5 3.08 -5.82 -16.89
N ASP A 6 3.46 -6.18 -15.67
CA ASP A 6 2.55 -6.53 -14.58
C ASP A 6 1.66 -5.32 -14.20
N ARG A 7 2.24 -4.11 -14.10
CA ARG A 7 1.51 -2.88 -13.76
C ARG A 7 0.50 -2.49 -14.85
N ILE A 8 0.87 -2.53 -16.13
CA ILE A 8 -0.07 -2.27 -17.24
C ILE A 8 -1.28 -3.22 -17.16
N LYS A 9 -1.00 -4.52 -16.97
CA LYS A 9 -2.05 -5.54 -16.85
C LYS A 9 -2.93 -5.31 -15.63
N SER A 10 -2.35 -5.02 -14.47
CA SER A 10 -3.08 -4.76 -13.23
C SER A 10 -3.97 -3.53 -13.34
N LEU A 11 -3.47 -2.41 -13.89
CA LEU A 11 -4.24 -1.19 -14.11
C LEU A 11 -5.42 -1.42 -15.07
N ARG A 12 -5.19 -2.20 -16.14
CA ARG A 12 -6.27 -2.58 -17.07
C ARG A 12 -7.37 -3.36 -16.35
N LEU A 13 -7.00 -4.36 -15.55
CA LEU A 13 -7.93 -5.21 -14.81
C LEU A 13 -8.70 -4.41 -13.75
N GLU A 14 -8.03 -3.48 -13.07
CA GLU A 14 -8.67 -2.57 -12.10
C GLU A 14 -9.73 -1.68 -12.76
N LYS A 15 -9.45 -1.19 -13.98
CA LYS A 15 -10.42 -0.40 -14.76
C LYS A 15 -11.56 -1.25 -15.35
N GLY A 16 -11.47 -2.58 -15.25
CA GLY A 16 -12.51 -3.51 -15.68
C GLY A 16 -12.63 -3.68 -17.20
N ILE A 17 -11.60 -3.31 -17.97
CA ILE A 17 -11.65 -3.33 -19.44
C ILE A 17 -10.85 -4.49 -20.04
N SER A 18 -11.26 -4.92 -21.23
CA SER A 18 -10.58 -5.94 -22.02
C SER A 18 -9.28 -5.42 -22.66
N GLN A 19 -8.42 -6.34 -23.10
CA GLN A 19 -7.24 -5.98 -23.88
C GLN A 19 -7.60 -5.29 -25.20
N GLN A 20 -8.75 -5.64 -25.79
CA GLN A 20 -9.21 -5.01 -27.03
C GLN A 20 -9.51 -3.53 -26.78
N GLU A 21 -10.34 -3.23 -25.77
CA GLU A 21 -10.71 -1.85 -25.42
C GLU A 21 -9.49 -1.02 -25.04
N LEU A 22 -8.56 -1.55 -24.22
CA LEU A 22 -7.34 -0.81 -23.90
C LEU A 22 -6.51 -0.53 -25.15
N SER A 23 -6.35 -1.52 -26.03
CA SER A 23 -5.56 -1.34 -27.25
C SER A 23 -6.15 -0.27 -28.18
N GLU A 24 -7.48 -0.19 -28.27
CA GLU A 24 -8.20 0.85 -29.03
C GLU A 24 -8.01 2.23 -28.42
N ASN A 25 -8.09 2.36 -27.08
CA ASN A 25 -7.88 3.64 -26.39
C ASN A 25 -6.45 4.17 -26.54
N ILE A 26 -5.46 3.27 -26.59
CA ILE A 26 -4.04 3.63 -26.74
C ILE A 26 -3.64 3.76 -28.22
N GLY A 27 -4.46 3.27 -29.16
CA GLY A 27 -4.15 3.33 -30.59
C GLY A 27 -3.12 2.29 -31.05
N ILE A 28 -3.05 1.14 -30.38
CA ILE A 28 -2.13 0.03 -30.71
C ILE A 28 -2.90 -1.24 -31.07
N GLY A 29 -2.23 -2.21 -31.70
CA GLY A 29 -2.83 -3.52 -31.96
C GLY A 29 -3.02 -4.34 -30.67
N ARG A 30 -4.12 -5.08 -30.56
CA ARG A 30 -4.38 -5.98 -29.42
C ARG A 30 -3.25 -6.97 -29.14
N SER A 31 -2.66 -7.55 -30.20
CA SER A 31 -1.53 -8.47 -30.09
C SER A 31 -0.27 -7.77 -29.54
N THR A 32 -0.06 -6.50 -29.91
CA THR A 32 1.00 -5.66 -29.37
C THR A 32 0.81 -5.46 -27.86
N LEU A 33 -0.40 -5.09 -27.42
CA LEU A 33 -0.71 -4.98 -25.99
C LEU A 33 -0.50 -6.31 -25.25
N ALA A 34 -0.94 -7.43 -25.84
CA ALA A 34 -0.75 -8.74 -25.21
C ALA A 34 0.73 -9.09 -25.03
N ASN A 35 1.59 -8.72 -25.99
CA ASN A 35 3.03 -8.89 -25.87
C ASN A 35 3.63 -7.98 -24.78
N TYR A 36 3.11 -6.75 -24.62
CA TYR A 36 3.50 -5.86 -23.53
C TYR A 36 3.12 -6.42 -22.17
N GLU A 37 1.87 -6.84 -21.96
CA GLU A 37 1.41 -7.44 -20.69
C GLU A 37 2.08 -8.78 -20.35
N GLN A 38 2.69 -9.44 -21.33
CA GLN A 38 3.48 -10.66 -21.14
C GLN A 38 4.97 -10.39 -20.96
N GLY A 39 5.41 -9.13 -21.06
CA GLY A 39 6.82 -8.74 -21.02
C GLY A 39 7.65 -9.27 -22.21
N LYS A 40 7.01 -9.67 -23.30
CA LYS A 40 7.67 -10.17 -24.53
C LYS A 40 8.21 -9.04 -25.41
N ARG A 41 7.64 -7.85 -25.27
CA ARG A 41 8.04 -6.64 -25.97
C ARG A 41 7.92 -5.48 -24.99
N GLU A 42 8.73 -4.46 -25.18
CA GLU A 42 8.62 -3.22 -24.41
C GLU A 42 7.95 -2.13 -25.26
N PRO A 43 7.07 -1.30 -24.67
CA PRO A 43 6.53 -0.12 -25.33
C PRO A 43 7.63 0.94 -25.50
N ASN A 44 7.51 1.79 -26.53
CA ASN A 44 8.36 2.97 -26.66
C ASN A 44 7.88 4.08 -25.70
N MET A 45 8.67 5.15 -25.55
CA MET A 45 8.34 6.27 -24.66
C MET A 45 6.96 6.89 -24.96
N GLU A 46 6.64 7.12 -26.23
CA GLU A 46 5.32 7.66 -26.63
C GLU A 46 4.16 6.75 -26.17
N THR A 47 4.30 5.43 -26.32
CA THR A 47 3.26 4.49 -25.86
C THR A 47 3.18 4.44 -24.33
N LEU A 48 4.32 4.57 -23.64
CA LEU A 48 4.35 4.65 -22.17
C LEU A 48 3.65 5.91 -21.66
N GLU A 49 3.83 7.06 -22.32
CA GLU A 49 3.14 8.30 -21.99
C GLU A 49 1.63 8.12 -22.16
N LEU A 50 1.18 7.52 -23.26
CA LEU A 50 -0.24 7.21 -23.47
C LEU A 50 -0.82 6.31 -22.38
N PHE A 51 -0.07 5.30 -21.93
CA PHE A 51 -0.51 4.47 -20.81
C PHE A 51 -0.57 5.26 -19.50
N ALA A 52 0.45 6.05 -19.20
CA ALA A 52 0.53 6.87 -18.00
C ALA A 52 -0.66 7.84 -17.92
N ASP A 53 -0.96 8.54 -19.02
CA ASP A 53 -2.09 9.46 -19.14
C ASP A 53 -3.43 8.72 -19.03
N PHE A 54 -3.61 7.63 -19.76
CA PHE A 54 -4.86 6.86 -19.77
C PHE A 54 -5.22 6.30 -18.38
N PHE A 55 -4.21 5.90 -17.61
CA PHE A 55 -4.39 5.41 -16.24
C PHE A 55 -4.24 6.49 -15.18
N ASN A 56 -3.88 7.72 -15.58
CA ASN A 56 -3.61 8.86 -14.70
C ASN A 56 -2.60 8.53 -13.58
N VAL A 57 -1.48 7.91 -13.97
CA VAL A 57 -0.37 7.52 -13.09
C VAL A 57 0.94 8.15 -13.56
N ASP A 58 1.90 8.30 -12.66
CA ASP A 58 3.25 8.78 -12.98
C ASP A 58 4.06 7.73 -13.76
N MET A 59 4.95 8.23 -14.63
CA MET A 59 5.87 7.37 -15.39
C MET A 59 6.75 6.50 -14.48
N ASN A 60 7.21 7.05 -13.35
CA ASN A 60 8.00 6.32 -12.36
C ASN A 60 7.21 5.16 -11.74
N TYR A 61 5.90 5.33 -11.55
CA TYR A 61 5.02 4.23 -11.17
C TYR A 61 4.80 3.27 -12.32
N LEU A 62 4.62 3.72 -13.56
CA LEU A 62 4.35 2.76 -14.63
C LEU A 62 5.56 1.83 -14.88
N THR A 63 6.76 2.37 -14.80
CA THR A 63 8.01 1.70 -15.21
C THR A 63 8.71 0.90 -14.12
N GLY A 64 8.38 1.10 -12.84
CA GLY A 64 8.97 0.31 -11.74
C GLY A 64 9.73 1.13 -10.70
N TYR A 65 10.08 2.38 -11.00
CA TYR A 65 10.95 3.21 -10.15
C TYR A 65 10.28 3.71 -8.87
N SER A 66 8.95 3.81 -8.84
CA SER A 66 8.18 4.17 -7.64
C SER A 66 7.01 3.22 -7.41
N ASN A 67 6.57 3.10 -6.16
CA ASN A 67 5.33 2.42 -5.79
C ASN A 67 4.15 3.40 -5.63
N ILE A 68 4.41 4.71 -5.77
CA ILE A 68 3.40 5.77 -5.62
C ILE A 68 2.77 6.06 -6.98
N ARG A 69 1.47 5.80 -7.12
CA ARG A 69 0.75 5.93 -8.41
C ARG A 69 0.79 7.32 -9.01
N ASN A 70 0.60 8.35 -8.20
CA ASN A 70 0.57 9.73 -8.68
C ASN A 70 1.12 10.66 -7.59
N ILE A 71 2.42 10.98 -7.69
CA ILE A 71 3.15 11.81 -6.73
C ILE A 71 2.61 13.24 -6.75
N ASN A 72 2.30 13.77 -7.94
CA ASN A 72 1.79 15.14 -8.09
C ASN A 72 0.40 15.32 -7.45
N LYS A 73 -0.49 14.33 -7.64
CA LYS A 73 -1.80 14.31 -6.99
C LYS A 73 -1.68 14.16 -5.48
N LEU A 74 -0.72 13.35 -5.03
CA LEU A 74 -0.43 13.18 -3.60
C LEU A 74 0.05 14.50 -2.99
N LEU A 75 1.03 15.16 -3.61
CA LEU A 75 1.54 16.48 -3.22
C LEU A 75 0.42 17.54 -3.15
N ALA A 76 -0.42 17.60 -4.18
CA ALA A 76 -1.54 18.55 -4.27
C ALA A 76 -2.63 18.31 -3.22
N THR A 77 -2.95 17.04 -2.94
CA THR A 77 -3.96 16.66 -1.93
C THR A 77 -3.47 16.94 -0.52
N LEU A 78 -2.18 16.71 -0.27
CA LEU A 78 -1.59 16.79 1.05
C LEU A 78 -1.17 18.21 1.43
N HIS A 79 -1.27 19.17 0.50
CA HIS A 79 -0.90 20.57 0.70
C HIS A 79 0.47 20.67 1.37
N ILE A 80 1.42 19.84 0.94
CA ILE A 80 2.73 19.73 1.60
C ILE A 80 3.39 21.10 1.50
N PRO A 81 3.54 21.84 2.62
CA PRO A 81 4.11 23.16 2.53
C PRO A 81 5.58 23.00 2.16
N CYS A 82 5.94 23.37 0.94
CA CYS A 82 7.34 23.32 0.46
C CYS A 82 8.27 24.10 1.40
N ASP A 83 7.72 25.14 2.04
CA ASP A 83 8.37 26.00 3.02
C ASP A 83 8.84 25.27 4.30
N TYR A 84 8.27 24.11 4.62
CA TYR A 84 8.67 23.33 5.79
C TYR A 84 9.87 22.43 5.53
N TRP A 85 10.20 22.16 4.26
CA TRP A 85 11.41 21.40 3.92
C TRP A 85 12.09 21.87 2.62
N PRO A 86 12.57 23.13 2.58
CA PRO A 86 13.06 23.77 1.36
C PRO A 86 14.30 23.10 0.75
N ASP A 87 15.10 22.40 1.55
CA ASP A 87 16.42 21.86 1.14
C ASP A 87 16.41 20.40 0.66
N GLU A 88 15.26 19.72 0.61
CA GLU A 88 15.19 18.30 0.16
C GLU A 88 14.54 18.19 -1.22
N ASP A 89 14.86 17.11 -1.93
CA ASP A 89 14.15 16.74 -3.16
C ASP A 89 12.70 16.29 -2.88
N ASP A 90 11.90 16.30 -3.95
CA ASP A 90 10.46 16.05 -3.86
C ASP A 90 10.12 14.61 -3.41
N ASP A 91 10.93 13.62 -3.79
CA ASP A 91 10.72 12.23 -3.38
C ASP A 91 10.90 12.10 -1.86
N THR A 92 11.98 12.69 -1.33
CA THR A 92 12.26 12.68 0.11
C THR A 92 11.18 13.39 0.93
N ARG A 93 10.64 14.51 0.43
CA ARG A 93 9.52 15.23 1.07
C ARG A 93 8.28 14.36 1.18
N VAL A 94 7.95 13.62 0.12
CA VAL A 94 6.79 12.74 0.07
C VAL A 94 6.93 11.58 1.04
N GLU A 95 8.09 10.92 1.09
CA GLU A 95 8.33 9.81 2.03
C GLU A 95 8.18 10.25 3.49
N LYS A 96 8.79 11.39 3.84
CA LYS A 96 8.69 11.95 5.18
C LYS A 96 7.24 12.31 5.52
N PHE A 97 6.51 12.92 4.60
CA PHE A 97 5.10 13.24 4.80
C PHE A 97 4.23 11.98 4.96
N LEU A 98 4.42 10.96 4.14
CA LEU A 98 3.69 9.69 4.24
C LEU A 98 3.97 8.97 5.56
N SER A 99 5.23 8.97 6.02
CA SER A 99 5.58 8.41 7.33
C SER A 99 4.88 9.15 8.48
N LEU A 100 4.74 10.47 8.38
CA LEU A 100 4.01 11.30 9.35
C LEU A 100 2.51 11.01 9.33
N GLN A 101 1.88 10.92 8.15
CA GLN A 101 0.47 10.54 8.02
C GLN A 101 0.20 9.17 8.62
N ASN A 102 1.02 8.17 8.27
CA ASN A 102 0.91 6.82 8.83
C ASN A 102 1.05 6.83 10.35
N ALA A 103 1.95 7.64 10.91
CA ALA A 103 2.11 7.77 12.37
C ALA A 103 0.89 8.43 13.03
N ILE A 104 0.27 9.43 12.39
CA ILE A 104 -0.96 10.08 12.85
C ILE A 104 -2.14 9.12 12.77
N GLU A 105 -2.28 8.39 11.67
CA GLU A 105 -3.32 7.36 11.48
C GLU A 105 -3.17 6.23 12.49
N GLN A 106 -1.96 5.73 12.74
CA GLN A 106 -1.71 4.71 13.77
C GLN A 106 -2.09 5.19 15.16
N LYS A 107 -1.79 6.45 15.50
CA LYS A 107 -2.22 7.08 16.77
C LYS A 107 -3.74 7.27 16.85
N ASN A 108 -4.38 7.68 15.76
CA ASN A 108 -5.83 7.83 15.70
C ASN A 108 -6.57 6.49 15.73
N PHE A 109 -5.97 5.44 15.14
CA PHE A 109 -6.47 4.07 15.18
C PHE A 109 -6.39 3.49 16.59
N GLU A 110 -5.30 3.73 17.34
CA GLU A 110 -5.19 3.34 18.75
C GLU A 110 -6.28 3.94 19.66
N ASN A 111 -6.79 5.12 19.33
CA ASN A 111 -7.82 5.81 20.11
C ASN A 111 -9.26 5.33 19.85
N ASN A 112 -9.53 4.53 18.81
CA ASN A 112 -10.89 4.14 18.40
C ASN A 112 -11.31 2.70 18.74
N PHE A 113 -10.51 1.96 19.51
CA PHE A 113 -10.82 0.59 19.89
C PHE A 113 -11.75 0.51 21.10
N SER A 114 -12.67 -0.46 21.09
CA SER A 114 -13.44 -0.78 22.29
C SER A 114 -12.51 -1.28 23.41
N LYS A 115 -12.91 -1.10 24.69
CA LYS A 115 -12.12 -1.56 25.85
C LYS A 115 -11.66 -3.02 25.74
N LYS A 116 -12.49 -3.90 25.14
CA LYS A 116 -12.16 -5.31 24.91
C LYS A 116 -11.01 -5.50 23.92
N GLU A 117 -11.02 -4.73 22.83
CA GLU A 117 -9.99 -4.78 21.78
C GLU A 117 -8.67 -4.17 22.24
N GLN A 118 -8.73 -3.10 23.05
CA GLN A 118 -7.55 -2.51 23.69
C GLN A 118 -6.82 -3.54 24.56
N VAL A 119 -7.55 -4.28 25.40
CA VAL A 119 -6.99 -5.32 26.28
C VAL A 119 -6.35 -6.45 25.48
N ILE A 120 -7.03 -6.96 24.44
CA ILE A 120 -6.50 -8.05 23.59
C ILE A 120 -5.21 -7.61 22.89
N ARG A 121 -5.16 -6.35 22.42
CA ARG A 121 -3.98 -5.82 21.73
C ARG A 121 -2.80 -5.62 22.68
N THR A 122 -3.04 -5.11 23.88
CA THR A 122 -2.00 -4.97 24.91
C THR A 122 -1.42 -6.33 25.29
N ILE A 123 -2.26 -7.36 25.44
CA ILE A 123 -1.82 -8.73 25.70
C ILE A 123 -0.93 -9.25 24.57
N ARG A 124 -1.31 -9.04 23.30
CA ARG A 124 -0.49 -9.44 22.14
C ARG A 124 0.85 -8.72 22.07
N LYS A 125 0.85 -7.39 22.23
CA LYS A 125 2.11 -6.60 22.25
C LYS A 125 3.04 -7.04 23.39
N ALA A 126 2.47 -7.41 24.54
CA ALA A 126 3.23 -7.92 25.66
C ALA A 126 3.80 -9.32 25.37
N SER A 127 3.02 -10.21 24.75
CA SER A 127 3.48 -11.57 24.40
C SER A 127 4.62 -11.55 23.39
N ASP A 128 4.63 -10.61 22.44
CA ASP A 128 5.69 -10.51 21.42
C ASP A 128 7.08 -10.20 22.01
N ASN A 129 7.15 -9.74 23.26
CA ASN A 129 8.39 -9.39 23.95
C ASN A 129 8.69 -10.29 25.17
N MET A 130 7.92 -11.36 25.38
CA MET A 130 8.11 -12.30 26.48
C MET A 130 9.00 -13.47 26.05
N THR A 131 9.71 -14.05 27.02
CA THR A 131 10.35 -15.35 26.82
C THR A 131 9.28 -16.45 26.78
N ASP A 132 9.57 -17.58 26.14
CA ASP A 132 8.62 -18.70 26.08
C ASP A 132 8.19 -19.16 27.49
N GLU A 133 9.10 -19.13 28.46
CA GLU A 133 8.81 -19.48 29.85
C GLU A 133 7.85 -18.49 30.54
N ASP A 134 8.01 -17.19 30.28
CA ASP A 134 7.13 -16.15 30.83
C ASP A 134 5.75 -16.15 30.14
N LEU A 135 5.72 -16.47 28.85
CA LEU A 135 4.50 -16.65 28.09
C LEU A 135 3.69 -17.85 28.60
N ASP A 136 4.35 -18.96 28.90
CA ASP A 136 3.71 -20.15 29.48
C ASP A 136 3.09 -19.85 30.86
N LYS A 137 3.81 -19.13 31.74
CA LYS A 137 3.28 -18.68 33.04
C LYS A 137 2.08 -17.77 32.88
N MET A 138 2.11 -16.87 31.89
CA MET A 138 0.99 -15.98 31.59
C MET A 138 -0.24 -16.76 31.11
N ILE A 139 -0.06 -17.75 30.24
CA ILE A 139 -1.13 -18.62 29.74
C ILE A 139 -1.74 -19.44 30.90
N GLU A 140 -0.91 -19.96 31.80
CA GLU A 140 -1.37 -20.72 32.97
C GLU A 140 -2.24 -19.85 33.90
N LEU A 141 -1.75 -18.65 34.24
CA LEU A 141 -2.49 -17.69 35.08
C LEU A 141 -3.83 -17.28 34.46
N LEU A 142 -3.85 -17.00 33.16
CA LEU A 142 -5.08 -16.69 32.44
C LEU A 142 -6.04 -17.87 32.44
N SER A 143 -5.53 -19.09 32.21
CA SER A 143 -6.33 -20.31 32.22
C SER A 143 -6.98 -20.59 33.57
N VAL A 144 -6.26 -20.35 34.67
CA VAL A 144 -6.79 -20.43 36.04
C VAL A 144 -7.86 -19.37 36.27
N ALA A 145 -7.57 -18.11 35.95
CA ALA A 145 -8.50 -17.00 36.13
C ALA A 145 -9.80 -17.19 35.33
N PHE A 146 -9.72 -17.70 34.09
CA PHE A 146 -10.88 -18.00 33.28
C PHE A 146 -11.67 -19.20 33.80
N LYS A 147 -10.99 -20.26 34.29
CA LYS A 147 -11.68 -21.39 34.94
C LYS A 147 -12.48 -20.92 36.15
N GLU A 148 -11.93 -20.06 37.00
CA GLU A 148 -12.65 -19.53 38.17
C GLU A 148 -13.81 -18.60 37.78
N ALA A 149 -13.63 -17.76 36.76
CA ALA A 149 -14.68 -16.86 36.28
C ALA A 149 -15.85 -17.60 35.61
N PHE A 150 -15.59 -18.71 34.92
CA PHE A 150 -16.60 -19.47 34.17
C PHE A 150 -17.14 -20.71 34.90
N ASN A 151 -16.54 -21.15 36.01
CA ASN A 151 -17.07 -22.23 36.86
C ASN A 151 -18.06 -21.77 37.95
N LYS A 152 -18.42 -20.49 38.03
CA LYS A 152 -19.57 -20.05 38.83
C LYS A 152 -20.88 -20.33 38.07
N LYS A 153 -21.28 -21.60 38.03
CA LYS A 153 -22.67 -22.03 37.85
C LYS A 153 -23.11 -22.79 39.09
#